data_AF-A0A2E2HBL1-F1
#
_entry.id   AF-A0A2E2HBL1-F1
#
_cell.length_a   1.000
_cell.length_b   1.000
_cell.length_c   1.000
_cell.angle_alpha   90.00
_cell.angle_beta   90.00
_cell.angle_gamma   90.00
#
_symmetry.space_group_name_H-M   'P 1'
#
loop_
_entity.id
_entity.type
_entity.pdbx_description
1 polymer ?
#
loop_
_entity_poly.entity_id
_entity_poly.type
_entity_poly.pdbx_seq_one_letter_code
_entity_poly.pdbx_strand_id
1 'polypeptide(L)'
;MSCLPRVPKSCATGLMKDASNWKTGLMKPVSNLKIRLVKIFVRGLATCSETNSLLENTVQENKRIWLDLTVAFVLVGLLIFGSLMIYELNFDAMEVELDDELAQRGQEISTERGCVACHTVDGSLGVGPSWRNMFGRTQTLTDGSTVVVDAEYFRESIRFPRRKVVEGYPNVMSPYMMEEEEFEALIAFARRLSQ
;
A
#
# COMPACT_ATOMS: atom_id res chain seq x y z
N MET A 1 11.42 29.79 -20.38
CA MET A 1 11.77 29.74 -21.82
C MET A 1 10.48 29.62 -22.64
N SER A 2 10.51 30.03 -23.90
CA SER A 2 9.30 30.41 -24.65
C SER A 2 8.74 29.30 -25.55
N CYS A 3 7.51 28.87 -25.30
CA CYS A 3 6.76 28.01 -26.21
C CYS A 3 5.98 28.84 -27.23
N LEU A 4 6.54 29.02 -28.44
CA LEU A 4 5.84 29.65 -29.56
C LEU A 4 5.10 28.59 -30.41
N PRO A 5 3.78 28.70 -30.63
CA PRO A 5 3.05 27.79 -31.49
C PRO A 5 3.42 27.98 -32.98
N ARG A 6 3.43 26.88 -33.73
CA ARG A 6 3.91 26.83 -35.12
C ARG A 6 2.80 27.19 -36.11
N VAL A 7 2.81 28.43 -36.60
CA VAL A 7 1.86 28.93 -37.61
C VAL A 7 1.98 28.15 -38.95
N PRO A 8 0.87 27.72 -39.58
CA PRO A 8 0.91 27.06 -40.89
C PRO A 8 1.32 28.03 -42.02
N LYS A 9 2.08 27.53 -43.00
CA LYS A 9 2.78 28.31 -44.03
C LYS A 9 1.91 28.79 -45.20
N SER A 10 0.64 29.13 -45.00
CA SER A 10 -0.26 29.57 -46.08
C SER A 10 -0.12 31.05 -46.47
N CYS A 11 0.52 31.88 -45.65
CA CYS A 11 0.62 33.33 -45.85
C CYS A 11 2.01 33.84 -46.28
N ALA A 12 2.74 33.11 -47.13
CA ALA A 12 3.96 33.63 -47.77
C ALA A 12 4.26 32.96 -49.13
N THR A 13 4.60 33.77 -50.14
CA THR A 13 5.29 33.40 -51.41
C THR A 13 4.77 32.15 -52.17
N GLY A 14 4.01 32.38 -53.25
CA GLY A 14 3.55 31.29 -54.15
C GLY A 14 3.14 31.72 -55.57
N LEU A 15 3.52 32.92 -56.02
CA LEU A 15 3.36 33.33 -57.42
C LEU A 15 4.55 32.84 -58.27
N MET A 16 4.26 32.43 -59.52
CA MET A 16 5.21 32.05 -60.57
C MET A 16 5.99 30.72 -60.37
N LYS A 17 5.55 29.66 -61.05
CA LYS A 17 6.36 28.82 -61.99
C LYS A 17 5.61 27.54 -62.42
N ASP A 18 4.80 27.65 -63.48
CA ASP A 18 4.45 26.52 -64.35
C ASP A 18 5.03 26.79 -65.73
N ALA A 19 5.93 25.93 -66.21
CA ALA A 19 6.76 26.22 -67.38
C ALA A 19 7.19 24.96 -68.16
N SER A 20 6.22 24.14 -68.60
CA SER A 20 6.53 22.93 -69.38
C SER A 20 5.36 22.37 -70.21
N ASN A 21 4.61 23.19 -70.97
CA ASN A 21 3.87 22.71 -72.14
C ASN A 21 3.45 23.81 -73.13
N TRP A 22 4.35 24.19 -74.04
CA TRP A 22 3.96 24.69 -75.37
C TRP A 22 5.07 24.44 -76.41
N LYS A 23 4.80 23.56 -77.37
CA LYS A 23 5.33 23.60 -78.73
C LYS A 23 4.16 23.39 -79.68
N THR A 24 4.29 23.93 -80.90
CA THR A 24 3.28 23.92 -81.99
C THR A 24 1.92 24.58 -81.70
N GLY A 25 1.60 25.69 -82.39
CA GLY A 25 0.22 26.03 -82.78
C GLY A 25 -0.45 27.28 -82.16
N LEU A 26 -0.36 28.42 -82.87
CA LEU A 26 -1.43 29.41 -83.13
C LEU A 26 -2.38 29.90 -81.99
N MET A 27 -2.12 31.12 -81.48
CA MET A 27 -3.01 32.33 -81.57
C MET A 27 -4.56 32.15 -81.64
N LYS A 28 -5.45 32.85 -80.91
CA LYS A 28 -5.42 34.22 -80.29
C LYS A 28 -6.17 34.32 -78.90
N PRO A 29 -6.96 35.37 -78.47
CA PRO A 29 -6.94 35.89 -77.07
C PRO A 29 -8.34 35.77 -76.35
N VAL A 30 -8.84 36.55 -75.36
CA VAL A 30 -8.60 37.92 -74.81
C VAL A 30 -9.09 38.13 -73.35
N SER A 31 -8.60 39.20 -72.71
CA SER A 31 -9.21 40.07 -71.66
C SER A 31 -10.09 39.50 -70.52
N ASN A 32 -9.68 39.71 -69.26
CA ASN A 32 -10.47 40.43 -68.20
C ASN A 32 -9.77 40.44 -66.82
N LEU A 33 -8.66 41.17 -66.66
CA LEU A 33 -7.81 41.07 -65.46
C LEU A 33 -8.22 41.95 -64.25
N LYS A 34 -9.00 43.02 -64.45
CA LYS A 34 -9.10 44.13 -63.47
C LYS A 34 -10.16 44.03 -62.35
N ILE A 35 -11.04 43.02 -62.34
CA ILE A 35 -12.16 42.95 -61.37
C ILE A 35 -11.84 42.09 -60.12
N ARG A 36 -10.76 41.28 -60.15
CA ARG A 36 -10.59 40.18 -59.17
C ARG A 36 -10.06 40.57 -57.78
N LEU A 37 -9.48 41.76 -57.60
CA LEU A 37 -8.72 42.10 -56.38
C LEU A 37 -9.59 42.49 -55.17
N VAL A 38 -10.67 43.26 -55.34
CA VAL A 38 -11.44 43.81 -54.20
C VAL A 38 -12.16 42.73 -53.38
N LYS A 39 -12.65 41.65 -54.04
CA LYS A 39 -13.36 40.55 -53.36
C LYS A 39 -12.46 39.64 -52.50
N ILE A 40 -11.14 39.82 -52.53
CA ILE A 40 -10.20 39.01 -51.73
C ILE A 40 -10.12 39.54 -50.29
N PHE A 41 -10.10 40.87 -50.11
CA PHE A 41 -9.82 41.47 -48.80
C PHE A 41 -10.95 41.23 -47.76
N VAL A 42 -12.21 41.40 -48.17
CA VAL A 42 -13.37 41.20 -47.27
C VAL A 42 -13.51 39.74 -46.83
N ARG A 43 -13.08 38.77 -47.64
CA ARG A 43 -13.15 37.34 -47.29
C ARG A 43 -12.14 36.90 -46.23
N GLY A 44 -11.00 37.59 -46.10
CA GLY A 44 -9.95 37.22 -45.15
C GLY A 44 -10.31 37.45 -43.67
N LEU A 45 -11.19 38.44 -43.39
CA LEU A 45 -11.57 38.78 -42.01
C LEU A 45 -12.57 37.78 -41.42
N ALA A 46 -13.56 37.34 -42.21
CA ALA A 46 -14.57 36.38 -41.76
C ALA A 46 -13.94 35.06 -41.29
N THR A 47 -12.96 34.54 -42.06
CA THR A 47 -12.28 33.27 -41.78
C THR A 47 -11.48 33.24 -40.48
N CYS A 48 -11.02 34.39 -39.95
CA CYS A 48 -10.27 34.41 -38.69
C CYS A 48 -11.17 34.33 -37.45
N SER A 49 -12.43 34.79 -37.53
CA SER A 49 -13.38 34.71 -36.42
C SER A 49 -13.76 33.24 -36.13
N GLU A 50 -14.00 32.49 -37.21
CA GLU A 50 -14.46 31.10 -37.17
C GLU A 50 -13.35 30.10 -36.79
N THR A 51 -12.07 30.43 -37.02
CA THR A 51 -10.94 29.60 -36.56
C THR A 51 -10.65 29.73 -35.07
N ASN A 52 -10.94 30.88 -34.46
CA ASN A 52 -10.64 31.09 -33.03
C ASN A 52 -11.55 30.27 -32.13
N SER A 53 -12.86 30.26 -32.40
CA SER A 53 -13.84 29.49 -31.61
C SER A 53 -13.59 27.98 -31.66
N LEU A 54 -13.16 27.44 -32.81
CA LEU A 54 -12.79 26.02 -32.94
C LEU A 54 -11.53 25.67 -32.12
N LEU A 55 -10.52 26.54 -32.13
CA LEU A 55 -9.32 26.36 -31.29
C LEU A 55 -9.66 26.47 -29.80
N GLU A 56 -10.48 27.44 -29.40
CA GLU A 56 -10.96 27.57 -28.02
C GLU A 56 -11.74 26.33 -27.56
N ASN A 57 -12.68 25.83 -28.39
CA ASN A 57 -13.44 24.60 -28.10
C ASN A 57 -12.50 23.40 -27.89
N THR A 58 -11.58 23.12 -28.81
CA THR A 58 -10.64 21.98 -28.67
C THR A 58 -9.70 22.11 -27.46
N VAL A 59 -9.30 23.33 -27.08
CA VAL A 59 -8.47 23.56 -25.89
C VAL A 59 -9.26 23.33 -24.61
N GLN A 60 -10.55 23.70 -24.56
CA GLN A 60 -11.42 23.44 -23.41
C GLN A 60 -11.82 21.96 -23.30
N GLU A 61 -12.05 21.28 -24.43
CA GLU A 61 -12.33 19.84 -24.50
C GLU A 61 -11.13 19.03 -23.99
N ASN A 62 -9.91 19.31 -24.49
CA ASN A 62 -8.69 18.70 -23.97
C ASN A 62 -8.52 18.95 -22.46
N LYS A 63 -8.76 20.18 -21.96
CA LYS A 63 -8.68 20.47 -20.52
C LYS A 63 -9.66 19.64 -19.68
N ARG A 64 -10.86 19.37 -20.18
CA ARG A 64 -11.82 18.48 -19.51
C ARG A 64 -11.28 17.05 -19.44
N ILE A 65 -10.84 16.50 -20.58
CA ILE A 65 -10.25 15.15 -20.64
C ILE A 65 -9.09 14.98 -19.64
N TRP A 66 -8.18 15.96 -19.53
CA TRP A 66 -7.10 15.92 -18.53
C TRP A 66 -7.58 16.03 -17.08
N LEU A 67 -8.64 16.81 -16.81
CA LEU A 67 -9.24 16.90 -15.48
C LEU A 67 -9.95 15.60 -15.12
N ASP A 68 -10.76 15.04 -16.02
CA ASP A 68 -11.51 13.81 -15.82
C ASP A 68 -10.56 12.62 -15.60
N LEU A 69 -9.43 12.56 -16.34
CA LEU A 69 -8.39 11.54 -16.14
C LEU A 69 -7.64 11.70 -14.80
N THR A 70 -7.34 12.93 -14.36
CA THR A 70 -6.69 13.12 -13.05
C THR A 70 -7.64 12.82 -11.89
N VAL A 71 -8.93 13.18 -11.99
CA VAL A 71 -9.97 12.79 -11.03
C VAL A 71 -10.15 11.28 -11.01
N ALA A 72 -10.22 10.61 -12.16
CA ALA A 72 -10.31 9.15 -12.23
C ALA A 72 -9.08 8.46 -11.61
N PHE A 73 -7.86 8.94 -11.89
CA PHE A 73 -6.65 8.41 -11.28
C PHE A 73 -6.61 8.61 -9.75
N VAL A 74 -7.04 9.77 -9.25
CA VAL A 74 -7.13 10.05 -7.81
C VAL A 74 -8.20 9.18 -7.15
N LEU A 75 -9.37 9.00 -7.75
CA LEU A 75 -10.43 8.14 -7.20
C LEU A 75 -10.02 6.66 -7.19
N VAL A 76 -9.42 6.15 -8.28
CA VAL A 76 -8.87 4.78 -8.32
C VAL A 76 -7.71 4.62 -7.33
N GLY A 77 -6.83 5.62 -7.21
CA GLY A 77 -5.77 5.64 -6.21
C GLY A 77 -6.28 5.60 -4.78
N LEU A 78 -7.30 6.39 -4.45
CA LEU A 78 -7.96 6.39 -3.13
C LEU A 78 -8.69 5.07 -2.85
N LEU A 79 -9.32 4.46 -3.86
CA LEU A 79 -9.98 3.15 -3.71
C LEU A 79 -8.94 2.02 -3.51
N ILE A 80 -7.85 2.01 -4.27
CA ILE A 80 -6.78 0.99 -4.13
C ILE A 80 -6.04 1.17 -2.80
N PHE A 81 -5.62 2.40 -2.46
CA PHE A 81 -4.92 2.68 -1.21
C PHE A 81 -5.81 2.46 0.01
N GLY A 82 -7.07 2.93 -0.04
CA GLY A 82 -8.06 2.68 1.00
C GLY A 82 -8.35 1.20 1.18
N SER A 83 -8.48 0.43 0.09
CA SER A 83 -8.66 -1.02 0.17
C SER A 83 -7.43 -1.73 0.73
N LEU A 84 -6.21 -1.28 0.40
CA LEU A 84 -4.97 -1.85 0.95
C LEU A 84 -4.88 -1.62 2.47
N MET A 85 -5.11 -0.39 2.93
CA MET A 85 -5.19 -0.05 4.35
C MET A 85 -6.26 -0.89 5.08
N ILE A 86 -7.41 -1.16 4.45
CA ILE A 86 -8.47 -2.01 5.00
C ILE A 86 -8.02 -3.49 5.05
N TYR A 87 -7.25 -3.98 4.07
CA TYR A 87 -6.72 -5.34 4.10
C TYR A 87 -5.68 -5.56 5.20
N GLU A 88 -4.77 -4.59 5.42
CA GLU A 88 -3.79 -4.64 6.51
C GLU A 88 -4.50 -4.68 7.88
N LEU A 89 -5.42 -3.75 8.13
CA LEU A 89 -6.18 -3.70 9.41
C LEU A 89 -7.06 -4.93 9.66
N ASN A 90 -7.61 -5.55 8.61
CA ASN A 90 -8.40 -6.79 8.74
C ASN A 90 -7.51 -8.03 8.97
N PHE A 91 -6.24 -8.00 8.55
CA PHE A 91 -5.30 -9.10 8.78
C PHE A 91 -4.86 -9.14 10.25
N ASP A 92 -4.42 -8.01 10.79
CA ASP A 92 -4.01 -7.87 12.19
C ASP A 92 -5.14 -8.29 13.16
N ALA A 93 -6.39 -7.92 12.85
CA ALA A 93 -7.55 -8.28 13.65
C ALA A 93 -7.82 -9.80 13.68
N MET A 94 -7.58 -10.51 12.57
CA MET A 94 -7.75 -11.96 12.47
C MET A 94 -6.62 -12.72 13.18
N GLU A 95 -5.40 -12.19 13.20
CA GLU A 95 -4.28 -12.77 13.96
C GLU A 95 -4.51 -12.64 15.47
N VAL A 96 -5.07 -11.51 15.94
CA VAL A 96 -5.47 -11.33 17.34
C VAL A 96 -6.61 -12.27 17.75
N GLU A 97 -7.62 -12.49 16.90
CA GLU A 97 -8.71 -13.43 17.19
C GLU A 97 -8.18 -14.88 17.34
N LEU A 98 -7.18 -15.27 16.55
CA LEU A 98 -6.51 -16.56 16.65
C LEU A 98 -5.61 -16.69 17.91
N ASP A 99 -4.87 -15.64 18.29
CA ASP A 99 -4.05 -15.65 19.53
C ASP A 99 -4.95 -15.67 20.79
N ASP A 100 -6.10 -14.98 20.79
CA ASP A 100 -7.08 -15.06 21.89
C ASP A 100 -7.73 -16.46 21.99
N GLU A 101 -8.05 -17.15 20.88
CA GLU A 101 -8.54 -18.54 20.90
C GLU A 101 -7.46 -19.53 21.39
N LEU A 102 -6.22 -19.40 20.90
CA LEU A 102 -5.09 -20.21 21.35
C LEU A 102 -4.76 -19.96 22.83
N ALA A 103 -4.84 -18.71 23.30
CA ALA A 103 -4.67 -18.35 24.69
C ALA A 103 -5.80 -18.91 25.57
N GLN A 104 -7.04 -18.94 25.09
CA GLN A 104 -8.13 -19.63 25.81
C GLN A 104 -7.85 -21.14 25.92
N ARG A 105 -7.44 -21.81 24.83
CA ARG A 105 -7.08 -23.23 24.92
C ARG A 105 -5.87 -23.47 25.83
N GLY A 106 -4.89 -22.56 25.84
CA GLY A 106 -3.78 -22.56 26.78
C GLY A 106 -4.22 -22.43 28.24
N GLN A 107 -5.23 -21.59 28.52
CA GLN A 107 -5.82 -21.48 29.85
C GLN A 107 -6.48 -22.81 30.29
N GLU A 108 -7.23 -23.46 29.39
CA GLU A 108 -7.82 -24.77 29.63
C GLU A 108 -6.75 -25.82 29.94
N ILE A 109 -5.72 -25.95 29.08
CA ILE A 109 -4.59 -26.88 29.28
C ILE A 109 -3.87 -26.59 30.60
N SER A 110 -3.65 -25.32 30.95
CA SER A 110 -3.00 -24.95 32.23
C SER A 110 -3.81 -25.36 33.46
N THR A 111 -5.12 -25.56 33.30
CA THR A 111 -6.04 -26.04 34.33
C THR A 111 -6.12 -27.58 34.32
N GLU A 112 -6.33 -28.19 33.14
CA GLU A 112 -6.37 -29.65 32.93
C GLU A 112 -5.07 -30.35 33.37
N ARG A 113 -3.91 -29.75 33.08
CA ARG A 113 -2.59 -30.25 33.46
C ARG A 113 -2.16 -29.81 34.88
N GLY A 114 -2.98 -29.00 35.57
CA GLY A 114 -2.75 -28.57 36.96
C GLY A 114 -1.67 -27.51 37.17
N CYS A 115 -1.17 -26.87 36.10
CA CYS A 115 -0.11 -25.84 36.18
C CYS A 115 -0.48 -24.69 37.13
N VAL A 116 -1.74 -24.25 37.08
CA VAL A 116 -2.28 -23.15 37.91
C VAL A 116 -2.35 -23.46 39.41
N ALA A 117 -2.14 -24.72 39.83
CA ALA A 117 -2.03 -25.08 41.25
C ALA A 117 -0.66 -24.71 41.85
N CYS A 118 0.32 -24.34 41.02
CA CYS A 118 1.66 -23.91 41.46
C CYS A 118 2.08 -22.56 40.87
N HIS A 119 1.64 -22.25 39.64
CA HIS A 119 1.93 -20.99 38.95
C HIS A 119 0.70 -20.07 38.96
N THR A 120 0.85 -18.89 39.56
CA THR A 120 -0.22 -17.89 39.67
C THR A 120 -0.29 -17.02 38.41
N VAL A 121 -1.48 -16.51 38.07
CA VAL A 121 -1.72 -15.67 36.87
C VAL A 121 -1.99 -14.19 37.21
N ASP A 122 -2.06 -13.87 38.50
CA ASP A 122 -2.38 -12.53 39.05
C ASP A 122 -1.15 -11.76 39.58
N GLY A 123 0.03 -12.41 39.61
CA GLY A 123 1.26 -11.85 40.19
C GLY A 123 1.47 -12.17 41.68
N SER A 124 0.57 -12.91 42.32
CA SER A 124 0.75 -13.38 43.71
C SER A 124 1.86 -14.45 43.81
N LEU A 125 2.43 -14.65 45.00
CA LEU A 125 3.49 -15.64 45.21
C LEU A 125 2.90 -17.07 45.29
N GLY A 126 3.34 -17.95 44.39
CA GLY A 126 2.98 -19.36 44.36
C GLY A 126 4.12 -20.30 44.77
N VAL A 127 3.93 -21.61 44.52
CA VAL A 127 4.99 -22.63 44.67
C VAL A 127 6.02 -22.50 43.55
N GLY A 128 5.58 -22.08 42.37
CA GLY A 128 6.41 -21.63 41.25
C GLY A 128 6.21 -20.13 40.97
N PRO A 129 7.03 -19.54 40.08
CA PRO A 129 6.89 -18.14 39.69
C PRO A 129 5.56 -17.88 38.97
N SER A 130 4.99 -16.70 39.19
CA SER A 130 3.82 -16.23 38.45
C SER A 130 4.12 -16.09 36.95
N TRP A 131 3.13 -16.40 36.11
CA TRP A 131 3.19 -16.15 34.67
C TRP A 131 2.83 -14.70 34.29
N ARG A 132 2.32 -13.90 35.25
CA ARG A 132 2.00 -12.49 35.02
C ARG A 132 3.26 -11.68 34.73
N ASN A 133 3.26 -10.96 33.61
CA ASN A 133 4.38 -10.12 33.16
C ASN A 133 5.72 -10.91 33.11
N MET A 134 5.64 -12.19 32.76
CA MET A 134 6.78 -13.11 32.79
C MET A 134 7.47 -13.20 31.43
N PHE A 135 6.74 -13.22 30.31
CA PHE A 135 7.34 -13.30 28.97
C PHE A 135 8.15 -12.04 28.65
N GLY A 136 9.30 -12.22 28.00
CA GLY A 136 10.27 -11.16 27.71
C GLY A 136 11.06 -10.65 28.93
N ARG A 137 10.71 -11.04 30.15
CA ARG A 137 11.42 -10.62 31.38
C ARG A 137 12.68 -11.44 31.60
N THR A 138 13.75 -10.80 32.05
CA THR A 138 14.95 -11.49 32.53
C THR A 138 14.74 -12.07 33.93
N GLN A 139 15.10 -13.34 34.11
CA GLN A 139 15.15 -14.05 35.40
C GLN A 139 16.60 -14.38 35.78
N THR A 140 16.91 -14.36 37.07
CA THR A 140 18.13 -14.97 37.62
C THR A 140 17.88 -16.45 37.89
N LEU A 141 18.87 -17.30 37.60
CA LEU A 141 18.83 -18.74 37.88
C LEU A 141 19.63 -19.07 39.15
N THR A 142 19.40 -20.25 39.75
CA THR A 142 20.05 -20.70 40.99
C THR A 142 21.57 -20.87 40.91
N ASP A 143 22.16 -20.78 39.72
CA ASP A 143 23.62 -20.78 39.50
C ASP A 143 24.22 -19.36 39.36
N GLY A 144 23.39 -18.31 39.50
CA GLY A 144 23.78 -16.92 39.33
C GLY A 144 23.83 -16.43 37.87
N SER A 145 23.49 -17.29 36.90
CA SER A 145 23.30 -16.86 35.50
C SER A 145 21.95 -16.17 35.31
N THR A 146 21.76 -15.52 34.16
CA THR A 146 20.50 -14.87 33.79
C THR A 146 19.98 -15.39 32.45
N VAL A 147 18.66 -15.42 32.31
CA VAL A 147 17.96 -15.90 31.12
C VAL A 147 16.75 -15.02 30.83
N VAL A 148 16.46 -14.79 29.55
CA VAL A 148 15.21 -14.13 29.12
C VAL A 148 14.13 -15.21 29.00
N VAL A 149 12.94 -14.95 29.53
CA VAL A 149 11.79 -15.85 29.35
C VAL A 149 11.22 -15.66 27.95
N ASP A 150 11.74 -16.45 27.01
CA ASP A 150 11.16 -16.62 25.68
C ASP A 150 10.38 -17.94 25.57
N ALA A 151 9.85 -18.22 24.38
CA ALA A 151 9.05 -19.42 24.11
C ALA A 151 9.85 -20.72 24.25
N GLU A 152 11.14 -20.72 23.93
CA GLU A 152 11.99 -21.91 24.00
C GLU A 152 12.46 -22.16 25.43
N TYR A 153 12.76 -21.11 26.20
CA TYR A 153 12.94 -21.23 27.64
C TYR A 153 11.68 -21.79 28.31
N PHE A 154 10.49 -21.31 27.96
CA PHE A 154 9.23 -21.79 28.53
C PHE A 154 8.96 -23.27 28.20
N ARG A 155 9.14 -23.67 26.93
CA ARG A 155 9.10 -25.07 26.47
C ARG A 155 10.12 -25.94 27.22
N GLU A 156 11.37 -25.49 27.34
CA GLU A 156 12.43 -26.19 28.07
C GLU A 156 12.10 -26.34 29.56
N SER A 157 11.60 -25.29 30.22
CA SER A 157 11.22 -25.33 31.64
C SER A 157 10.04 -26.27 31.92
N ILE A 158 9.14 -26.50 30.96
CA ILE A 158 8.04 -27.47 31.11
C ILE A 158 8.52 -28.90 30.85
N ARG A 159 9.36 -29.12 29.83
CA ARG A 159 9.85 -30.45 29.42
C ARG A 159 11.00 -30.96 30.31
N PHE A 160 11.86 -30.04 30.77
CA PHE A 160 13.07 -30.31 31.55
C PHE A 160 13.27 -29.33 32.73
N PRO A 161 12.28 -29.13 33.63
CA PRO A 161 12.27 -28.08 34.67
C PRO A 161 13.53 -27.99 35.54
N ARG A 162 14.20 -29.12 35.76
CA ARG A 162 15.39 -29.21 36.62
C ARG A 162 16.67 -28.63 36.00
N ARG A 163 16.65 -28.22 34.72
CA ARG A 163 17.81 -27.66 34.01
C ARG A 163 18.06 -26.18 34.30
N LYS A 164 16.99 -25.39 34.45
CA LYS A 164 17.04 -23.94 34.65
C LYS A 164 16.01 -23.56 35.72
N VAL A 165 16.46 -23.56 36.99
CA VAL A 165 15.62 -23.22 38.14
C VAL A 165 15.79 -21.74 38.46
N VAL A 166 14.69 -21.00 38.56
CA VAL A 166 14.69 -19.58 38.91
C VAL A 166 15.11 -19.39 40.37
N GLU A 167 15.93 -18.38 40.64
CA GLU A 167 16.38 -18.03 41.99
C GLU A 167 15.18 -17.81 42.94
N GLY A 168 15.30 -18.31 44.17
CA GLY A 168 14.25 -18.23 45.19
C GLY A 168 13.15 -19.29 45.10
N TYR A 169 13.07 -20.08 44.02
CA TYR A 169 12.04 -21.12 43.86
C TYR A 169 12.58 -22.54 44.09
N PRO A 170 11.76 -23.45 44.68
CA PRO A 170 12.18 -24.84 44.93
C PRO A 170 12.16 -25.69 43.65
N ASN A 171 13.15 -26.57 43.49
CA ASN A 171 13.27 -27.49 42.35
C ASN A 171 12.32 -28.71 42.47
N VAL A 172 11.00 -28.42 42.48
CA VAL A 172 9.92 -29.41 42.69
C VAL A 172 9.00 -29.61 41.49
N MET A 173 9.14 -28.79 40.43
CA MET A 173 8.31 -28.89 39.23
C MET A 173 8.56 -30.23 38.51
N SER A 174 7.48 -30.97 38.26
CA SER A 174 7.50 -32.21 37.47
C SER A 174 7.68 -31.91 35.98
N PRO A 175 8.42 -32.74 35.22
CA PRO A 175 8.47 -32.63 33.77
C PRO A 175 7.12 -33.03 33.16
N TYR A 176 6.66 -32.29 32.16
CA TYR A 176 5.48 -32.64 31.37
C TYR A 176 5.88 -33.00 29.94
N MET A 177 5.22 -34.03 29.41
CA MET A 177 5.26 -34.38 27.99
C MET A 177 3.88 -34.10 27.40
N MET A 178 3.87 -33.33 26.32
CA MET A 178 2.71 -32.83 25.59
C MET A 178 3.13 -32.62 24.14
N GLU A 179 2.15 -32.54 23.23
CA GLU A 179 2.41 -32.28 21.81
C GLU A 179 2.69 -30.78 21.56
N GLU A 180 3.18 -30.44 20.36
CA GLU A 180 3.67 -29.08 20.08
C GLU A 180 2.54 -28.04 20.01
N GLU A 181 1.34 -28.48 19.60
CA GLU A 181 0.11 -27.69 19.61
C GLU A 181 -0.33 -27.33 21.04
N GLU A 182 -0.06 -28.20 22.04
CA GLU A 182 -0.32 -27.89 23.45
C GLU A 182 0.70 -26.89 24.01
N PHE A 183 1.96 -26.96 23.55
CA PHE A 183 2.99 -25.98 23.90
C PHE A 183 2.65 -24.59 23.36
N GLU A 184 2.34 -24.44 22.08
CA GLU A 184 2.05 -23.12 21.50
C GLU A 184 0.78 -22.49 22.10
N ALA A 185 -0.26 -23.28 22.42
CA ALA A 185 -1.43 -22.77 23.16
C ALA A 185 -1.06 -22.25 24.57
N LEU A 186 -0.26 -23.00 25.34
CA LEU A 186 0.23 -22.55 26.65
C LEU A 186 1.15 -21.32 26.54
N ILE A 187 1.94 -21.21 25.48
CA ILE A 187 2.81 -20.06 25.19
C ILE A 187 1.96 -18.83 24.83
N ALA A 188 0.92 -18.96 24.01
CA ALA A 188 -0.06 -17.91 23.73
C ALA A 188 -0.69 -17.39 25.04
N PHE A 189 -1.19 -18.28 25.90
CA PHE A 189 -1.74 -17.91 27.20
C PHE A 189 -0.74 -17.17 28.10
N ALA A 190 0.51 -17.65 28.20
CA ALA A 190 1.53 -17.02 29.02
C ALA A 190 2.07 -15.68 28.44
N ARG A 191 2.06 -15.51 27.10
CA ARG A 191 2.24 -14.21 26.44
C ARG A 191 1.09 -13.26 26.77
N ARG A 192 -0.16 -13.75 26.70
CA ARG A 192 -1.38 -12.98 26.98
C ARG A 192 -1.46 -12.44 28.41
N LEU A 193 -0.89 -13.18 29.37
CA LEU A 193 -0.69 -12.76 30.76
C LEU A 193 0.47 -11.75 30.97
N SER A 194 1.20 -11.41 29.91
CA SER A 194 2.36 -10.51 29.93
C SER A 194 2.17 -9.23 29.10
N GLN A 195 0.93 -8.94 28.69
CA GLN A 195 0.46 -7.70 28.06
C GLN A 195 -0.17 -6.77 29.11
#